data_AF-A0A447QSF0-F1
#
_entry.id   AF-A0A447QSF0-F1
#
_cell.length_a   1.000
_cell.length_b   1.000
_cell.length_c   1.000
_cell.angle_alpha   90.00
_cell.angle_beta   90.00
_cell.angle_gamma   90.00
#
_symmetry.space_group_name_H-M   'P 1'
#
loop_
_entity.id
_entity.type
_entity.pdbx_description
1 polymer ?
#
loop_
_entity_poly.entity_id
_entity_poly.type
_entity_poly.pdbx_seq_one_letter_code
_entity_poly.pdbx_strand_id
1 'polypeptide(L)'
;MRFDELLKLENEPVKVLAWIHAHMNPALDNRMKQTIRARRKRHFNSEHQHTRKKSIDLEFLVWQRLAALARRRGVTLSETVVQLIEDAERKEKYAKPDVIAETRSASDSGQRRRVGMGSSR
;
A
#
# COMPACT_ATOMS: atom_id res chain seq x y z
N MET A 1 -2.92 -34.52 -33.38
CA MET A 1 -1.50 -34.86 -33.58
C MET A 1 -0.54 -33.99 -32.76
N ARG A 2 -0.35 -32.69 -33.00
CA ARG A 2 0.64 -31.90 -32.21
C ARG A 2 0.28 -31.69 -30.73
N PHE A 3 -1.01 -31.70 -30.39
CA PHE A 3 -1.48 -31.55 -29.02
C PHE A 3 -1.24 -32.80 -28.16
N ASP A 4 -1.38 -33.98 -28.77
CA ASP A 4 -1.21 -35.28 -28.13
C ASP A 4 0.25 -35.53 -27.72
N GLU A 5 1.20 -34.91 -28.43
CA GLU A 5 2.62 -34.93 -28.10
C GLU A 5 2.92 -34.09 -26.86
N LEU A 6 2.31 -32.90 -26.73
CA LEU A 6 2.53 -32.02 -25.59
C LEU A 6 2.03 -32.66 -24.27
N LEU A 7 0.89 -33.35 -24.32
CA LEU A 7 0.34 -34.10 -23.18
C LEU A 7 1.31 -35.16 -22.64
N LYS A 8 2.11 -35.78 -23.51
CA LYS A 8 3.09 -36.81 -23.12
C LYS A 8 4.35 -36.24 -22.45
N LEU A 9 4.56 -34.92 -22.54
CA LEU A 9 5.76 -34.24 -22.04
C LEU A 9 5.56 -33.61 -20.64
N GLU A 10 4.46 -33.91 -19.95
CA GLU A 10 4.06 -33.27 -18.68
C GLU A 10 5.18 -33.19 -17.63
N ASN A 11 5.99 -34.24 -17.52
CA ASN A 11 7.09 -34.34 -16.55
C ASN A 11 8.48 -34.06 -17.15
N GLU A 12 8.57 -33.63 -18.41
CA GLU A 12 9.84 -33.44 -19.12
C GLU A 12 10.06 -31.97 -19.49
N PRO A 13 10.45 -31.11 -18.53
CA PRO A 13 10.49 -29.65 -18.72
C PRO A 13 11.44 -29.22 -19.85
N VAL A 14 12.53 -29.95 -20.08
CA VAL A 14 13.48 -29.66 -21.17
C VAL A 14 12.84 -29.87 -22.54
N LYS A 15 12.04 -30.94 -22.71
CA LYS A 15 11.37 -31.24 -23.97
C LYS A 15 10.16 -30.33 -24.21
N VAL A 16 9.47 -29.91 -23.16
CA VAL A 16 8.42 -28.88 -23.24
C VAL A 16 8.98 -27.56 -23.79
N LEU A 17 10.17 -27.13 -23.34
CA LEU A 17 10.81 -25.93 -23.87
C LEU A 17 11.14 -26.06 -25.36
N ALA A 18 11.73 -27.19 -25.78
CA ALA A 18 12.02 -27.45 -27.18
C ALA A 18 10.75 -27.44 -28.05
N TRP A 19 9.65 -28.03 -27.56
CA TRP A 19 8.36 -28.03 -28.25
C TRP A 19 7.79 -26.61 -28.41
N ILE A 20 7.86 -25.78 -27.36
CA ILE A 20 7.45 -24.38 -27.41
C ILE A 20 8.24 -23.63 -28.49
N HIS A 21 9.56 -23.81 -28.56
CA HIS A 21 10.37 -23.14 -29.58
C HIS A 21 10.03 -23.57 -31.01
N ALA A 22 9.68 -24.84 -31.22
CA ALA A 22 9.42 -25.38 -32.55
C ALA A 22 7.98 -25.16 -33.05
N HIS A 23 6.98 -25.14 -32.14
CA HIS A 23 5.57 -25.23 -32.52
C HIS A 23 4.69 -24.11 -31.98
N MET A 24 5.20 -23.22 -31.12
CA MET A 24 4.39 -22.14 -30.56
C MET A 24 4.05 -21.08 -31.60
N ASN A 25 2.80 -20.63 -31.60
CA ASN A 25 2.40 -19.47 -32.39
C ASN A 25 3.14 -18.21 -31.89
N PRO A 26 3.88 -17.49 -32.77
CA PRO A 26 4.62 -16.29 -32.40
C PRO A 26 3.75 -15.21 -31.72
N ALA A 27 2.46 -15.12 -32.07
CA ALA A 27 1.53 -14.17 -31.45
C ALA A 27 1.28 -14.46 -29.96
N LEU A 28 1.47 -15.70 -29.51
CA LEU A 28 1.23 -16.13 -28.13
C LEU A 28 2.50 -16.11 -27.26
N ASP A 29 3.69 -16.11 -27.87
CA ASP A 29 4.97 -16.20 -27.15
C ASP A 29 5.14 -15.07 -26.11
N ASN A 30 4.87 -13.82 -26.51
CA ASN A 30 4.95 -12.68 -25.61
C ASN A 30 3.97 -12.77 -24.44
N ARG A 31 2.73 -13.17 -24.71
CA ARG A 31 1.68 -13.32 -23.69
C ARG A 31 2.00 -14.46 -22.71
N MET A 32 2.54 -15.57 -23.22
CA MET A 32 2.99 -16.69 -22.40
C MET A 32 4.14 -16.26 -21.49
N LYS A 33 5.18 -15.63 -22.04
CA LYS A 33 6.32 -15.12 -21.25
C LYS A 33 5.86 -14.16 -20.15
N GLN A 34 4.96 -13.23 -20.46
CA GLN A 34 4.36 -12.33 -19.47
C GLN A 34 3.59 -13.08 -18.38
N THR A 35 2.77 -14.06 -18.76
CA THR A 35 1.98 -14.87 -17.83
C THR A 35 2.89 -15.66 -16.87
N ILE A 36 3.95 -16.28 -17.39
CA ILE A 36 4.92 -17.01 -16.56
C ILE A 36 5.64 -16.06 -15.60
N ARG A 37 6.09 -14.88 -16.07
CA ARG A 37 6.70 -13.85 -15.20
C ARG A 37 5.76 -13.42 -14.08
N ALA A 38 4.50 -13.14 -14.41
CA ALA A 38 3.50 -12.77 -13.43
C ALA A 38 3.25 -13.88 -12.40
N ARG A 39 3.18 -15.15 -12.84
CA ARG A 39 3.05 -16.31 -11.95
C ARG A 39 4.22 -16.44 -10.98
N ARG A 40 5.46 -16.40 -11.49
CA ARG A 40 6.68 -16.49 -10.66
C ARG A 40 6.74 -15.37 -9.63
N LYS A 41 6.49 -14.13 -10.06
CA LYS A 41 6.46 -12.97 -9.14
C LYS A 41 5.40 -13.14 -8.04
N ARG A 42 4.19 -13.61 -8.39
CA ARG A 42 3.12 -13.86 -7.41
C ARG A 42 3.46 -14.97 -6.42
N HIS A 43 4.12 -16.05 -6.88
CA HIS A 43 4.58 -17.13 -6.03
C HIS A 43 5.51 -16.60 -4.94
N PHE A 44 6.60 -15.93 -5.31
CA PHE A 44 7.55 -15.36 -4.34
C PHE A 44 6.92 -14.27 -3.46
N ASN A 45 6.11 -13.37 -4.03
CA ASN A 45 5.42 -12.34 -3.26
C ASN A 45 4.42 -12.89 -2.23
N SER A 46 3.95 -14.14 -2.41
CA SER A 46 2.99 -14.76 -1.49
C SER A 46 3.63 -15.27 -0.20
N GLU A 47 4.95 -15.48 -0.21
CA GLU A 47 5.73 -15.96 0.93
C GLU A 47 5.79 -14.89 2.05
N HIS A 48 5.85 -13.61 1.70
CA HIS A 48 5.94 -12.51 2.66
C HIS A 48 4.69 -11.63 2.65
N GLN A 49 4.10 -11.37 3.82
CA GLN A 49 2.85 -10.61 3.91
C GLN A 49 2.96 -9.18 3.33
N HIS A 50 4.07 -8.48 3.56
CA HIS A 50 4.27 -7.11 3.08
C HIS A 50 4.43 -7.02 1.54
N THR A 51 4.79 -8.11 0.86
CA THR A 51 4.87 -8.16 -0.62
C THR A 51 3.56 -8.62 -1.28
N ARG A 52 2.63 -9.17 -0.51
CA ARG A 52 1.31 -9.58 -1.01
C ARG A 52 0.52 -8.36 -1.44
N LYS A 53 -0.13 -8.47 -2.59
CA LYS A 53 -1.05 -7.44 -3.10
C LYS A 53 -2.49 -7.90 -2.90
N LYS A 54 -3.38 -6.95 -2.63
CA LYS A 54 -4.82 -7.19 -2.49
C LYS A 54 -5.53 -6.53 -3.66
N SER A 55 -6.44 -7.26 -4.28
CA SER A 55 -7.38 -6.69 -5.24
C SER A 55 -8.50 -6.03 -4.46
N ILE A 56 -8.81 -4.79 -4.79
CA ILE A 56 -9.92 -4.04 -4.23
C ILE A 56 -10.71 -3.45 -5.40
N ASP A 57 -12.03 -3.46 -5.26
CA ASP A 57 -12.91 -2.80 -6.21
C ASP A 57 -13.27 -1.42 -5.67
N LEU A 58 -13.21 -0.41 -6.54
CA LEU A 58 -13.54 0.97 -6.24
C LEU A 58 -14.64 1.43 -7.20
N GLU A 59 -15.51 2.32 -6.74
CA GLU A 59 -16.41 3.02 -7.64
C GLU A 59 -15.62 3.78 -8.71
N PHE A 60 -16.19 3.84 -9.92
CA PHE A 60 -15.50 4.39 -11.09
C PHE A 60 -14.98 5.82 -10.86
N LEU A 61 -15.79 6.71 -10.27
CA LEU A 61 -15.40 8.10 -10.03
C LEU A 61 -14.30 8.23 -8.95
N VAL A 62 -14.32 7.36 -7.94
CA VAL A 62 -13.29 7.31 -6.89
C VAL A 62 -11.97 6.88 -7.50
N TRP A 63 -11.99 5.79 -8.27
CA TRP A 63 -10.81 5.32 -9.00
C TRP A 63 -10.26 6.39 -9.96
N GLN A 64 -11.12 7.06 -10.72
CA GLN A 64 -10.71 8.09 -11.68
C GLN A 64 -9.97 9.24 -11.00
N ARG A 65 -10.50 9.73 -9.87
CA ARG A 65 -9.87 10.81 -9.08
C ARG A 65 -8.53 10.35 -8.49
N LEU A 66 -8.48 9.17 -7.90
CA LEU A 66 -7.27 8.61 -7.31
C LEU A 66 -6.18 8.39 -8.39
N ALA A 67 -6.55 7.84 -9.54
CA ALA A 67 -5.64 7.61 -10.67
C ALA A 67 -5.14 8.90 -11.31
N ALA A 68 -5.98 9.94 -11.40
CA ALA A 68 -5.54 11.26 -11.84
C ALA A 68 -4.54 11.89 -10.86
N LEU A 69 -4.78 11.77 -9.55
CA LEU A 69 -3.88 12.27 -8.51
C LEU A 69 -2.53 11.54 -8.53
N ALA A 70 -2.54 10.21 -8.59
CA ALA A 70 -1.34 9.38 -8.65
C ALA A 70 -0.48 9.73 -9.88
N ARG A 71 -1.11 9.85 -11.06
CA ARG A 71 -0.42 10.28 -12.29
C ARG A 71 0.17 11.68 -12.16
N ARG A 72 -0.57 12.64 -11.61
CA ARG A 72 -0.09 14.02 -11.41
C ARG A 72 1.12 14.08 -10.47
N ARG A 73 1.16 13.21 -9.45
CA ARG A 73 2.27 13.11 -8.49
C ARG A 73 3.42 12.20 -8.96
N GLY A 74 3.25 11.47 -10.07
CA GLY A 74 4.28 10.55 -10.59
C GLY A 74 4.51 9.32 -9.72
N VAL A 75 3.55 8.94 -8.86
CA VAL A 75 3.66 7.84 -7.90
C VAL A 75 2.60 6.78 -8.15
N THR A 76 2.76 5.60 -7.55
CA THR A 76 1.77 4.51 -7.64
C THR A 76 0.49 4.85 -6.87
N LEU A 77 -0.61 4.19 -7.23
CA LEU A 77 -1.88 4.30 -6.50
C LEU A 77 -1.69 3.97 -5.00
N SER A 78 -0.91 2.93 -4.69
CA SER A 78 -0.64 2.53 -3.31
C SER A 78 0.10 3.60 -2.51
N GLU A 79 1.14 4.22 -3.09
CA GLU A 79 1.86 5.33 -2.44
C GLU A 79 0.97 6.56 -2.27
N THR A 80 0.10 6.83 -3.25
CA THR A 80 -0.87 7.93 -3.16
C THR A 80 -1.83 7.73 -1.99
N VAL A 81 -2.32 6.51 -1.77
CA VAL A 81 -3.20 6.20 -0.64
C VAL A 81 -2.48 6.44 0.69
N VAL A 82 -1.23 6.01 0.83
CA VAL A 82 -0.44 6.26 2.05
C VAL A 82 -0.30 7.76 2.32
N GLN A 83 0.09 8.54 1.32
CA GLN A 83 0.23 10.00 1.46
C GLN A 83 -1.09 10.67 1.85
N LEU A 84 -2.22 10.24 1.28
CA LEU A 84 -3.54 10.79 1.61
C LEU A 84 -3.95 10.49 3.05
N ILE A 85 -3.62 9.30 3.57
CA ILE A 85 -3.86 8.93 4.98
C ILE A 85 -3.02 9.81 5.89
N GLU A 86 -1.71 9.93 5.63
CA GLU A 86 -0.80 10.77 6.40
C GLU A 86 -1.21 12.26 6.38
N ASP A 87 -1.64 12.76 5.23
CA ASP A 87 -2.16 14.13 5.07
C ASP A 87 -3.44 14.36 5.89
N ALA A 88 -4.35 13.39 5.89
CA ALA A 88 -5.61 13.46 6.65
C ALA A 88 -5.35 13.43 8.17
N GLU A 89 -4.50 12.52 8.64
CA GLU A 89 -4.12 12.42 10.06
C GLU A 89 -3.43 13.69 10.56
N ARG A 90 -2.56 14.30 9.75
CA ARG A 90 -1.95 15.60 10.08
C ARG A 90 -3.00 16.69 10.18
N LYS A 91 -3.91 16.77 9.20
CA LYS A 91 -4.98 17.77 9.20
C LYS A 91 -5.86 17.68 10.45
N GLU A 92 -6.18 16.47 10.91
CA GLU A 92 -6.94 16.27 12.16
C GLU A 92 -6.19 16.76 13.40
N LYS A 93 -4.86 16.53 13.47
CA LYS A 93 -4.03 17.02 14.57
C LYS A 93 -3.96 18.54 14.61
N TYR A 94 -3.86 19.22 13.46
CA TYR A 94 -3.84 20.68 13.39
C TYR A 94 -5.23 21.32 13.58
N ALA A 95 -6.29 20.65 13.15
CA ALA A 95 -7.68 21.12 13.33
C ALA A 95 -8.21 20.93 14.76
N LYS A 96 -7.55 20.09 15.57
CA LYS A 96 -7.73 20.00 17.01
C LYS A 96 -6.59 20.78 17.68
N PRO A 97 -6.60 22.12 17.69
CA PRO A 97 -5.68 22.87 18.54
C PRO A 97 -5.86 22.37 19.98
N ASP A 98 -4.76 22.19 20.69
CA ASP A 98 -4.67 21.64 22.04
C ASP A 98 -5.79 22.15 22.97
N VAL A 99 -6.89 21.38 23.09
CA VAL A 99 -7.88 21.54 24.16
C VAL A 99 -7.24 21.29 25.55
N ILE A 100 -5.99 20.83 25.56
CA ILE A 100 -5.18 20.50 26.74
C ILE A 100 -4.37 21.72 27.23
N ALA A 101 -4.23 22.80 26.45
CA ALA A 101 -3.50 24.00 26.88
C ALA A 101 -4.33 24.94 27.76
N GLU A 102 -5.66 25.00 27.58
CA GLU A 102 -6.55 25.89 28.35
C GLU A 102 -6.98 25.33 29.71
N THR A 103 -6.87 24.01 29.93
CA THR A 103 -7.27 23.37 31.20
C THR A 103 -6.19 23.38 32.29
N ARG A 104 -4.95 23.78 31.96
CA ARG A 104 -3.84 23.89 32.93
C ARG A 104 -3.66 25.29 33.51
N SER A 105 -4.18 26.33 32.87
CA SER A 105 -4.09 27.71 33.36
C SER A 105 -5.19 28.09 34.36
N ALA A 106 -6.29 27.33 34.43
CA ALA A 106 -7.41 27.61 35.33
C ALA A 106 -7.20 27.11 36.78
N SER A 107 -6.21 26.25 37.02
CA SER A 107 -5.94 25.64 38.34
C SER A 107 -4.81 26.31 39.14
N ASP A 108 -4.06 27.24 38.55
CA ASP A 108 -2.89 27.89 39.21
C ASP A 108 -3.19 29.28 39.83
N SER A 109 -4.41 29.82 39.65
CA SER A 109 -4.76 31.15 40.18
C SER A 109 -5.35 31.15 41.60
N GLY A 110 -5.45 29.99 42.26
CA GLY A 110 -6.18 29.85 43.54
C GLY A 110 -5.36 29.89 44.84
N GLN A 111 -4.03 29.79 44.81
CA GLN A 111 -3.27 29.41 46.01
C GLN A 111 -2.06 30.31 46.32
N ARG A 112 -2.22 31.64 46.30
CA ARG A 112 -1.19 32.56 46.84
C ARG A 112 -1.77 33.71 47.65
N ARG A 113 -2.37 33.43 48.81
CA ARG A 113 -2.41 34.42 49.91
C ARG A 113 -2.30 33.77 51.29
N ARG A 114 -1.40 34.37 52.08
CA ARG A 114 -1.13 34.23 53.53
C ARG A 114 -0.39 32.99 54.01
N VAL A 115 0.95 33.12 54.16
CA VAL A 115 1.64 32.87 55.44
C VAL A 115 2.93 33.74 55.49
N GLY A 116 3.21 34.38 56.62
CA GLY A 116 4.49 35.07 56.91
C GLY A 116 4.25 36.41 57.62
N MET A 117 4.06 36.42 58.94
CA MET A 117 5.10 36.53 59.99
C MET A 117 5.44 37.98 60.34
N GLY A 118 5.16 38.35 61.60
CA GLY A 118 5.56 39.59 62.25
C GLY A 118 5.51 39.39 63.76
N SER A 119 6.60 38.84 64.30
CA SER A 119 6.86 38.57 65.71
C SER A 119 7.40 39.82 66.40
N SER A 120 7.02 40.01 67.68
CA SER A 120 7.72 40.80 68.74
C SER A 120 7.86 42.32 68.47
N ARG A 121 7.30 43.22 69.28
CA ARG A 121 7.53 43.48 70.71
C ARG A 121 6.49 44.49 71.18
#